data_AF-A0A7Y2BH28-F1
#
_entry.id   AF-A0A7Y2BH28-F1
#
_cell.length_a   1.000
_cell.length_b   1.000
_cell.length_c   1.000
_cell.angle_alpha   90.00
_cell.angle_beta   90.00
_cell.angle_gamma   90.00
#
_symmetry.space_group_name_H-M   'P 1'
#
loop_
_entity.id
_entity.type
_entity.pdbx_description
1 polymer ?
#
loop_
_entity_poly.entity_id
_entity_poly.type
_entity_poly.pdbx_seq_one_letter_code
_entity_poly.pdbx_strand_id
1 'polypeptide(L)'
;TAANRRALYIPPGFAHGFQTLEPDTEVWYQMTDFYQPGVTGGLRWNDPAFGIQWPLEPTAINQRDATYPDVDRGELECFRGLE
;
A
#
# COMPACT_ATOMS: atom_id res chain seq x y z
N THR A 1 0.15 11.44 13.49
CA THR A 1 -0.81 12.55 13.42
C THR A 1 -0.04 13.83 13.23
N ALA A 2 -0.68 14.89 12.71
CA ALA A 2 -0.01 16.18 12.50
C ALA A 2 0.71 16.70 13.78
N ALA A 3 0.13 16.43 14.95
CA ALA A 3 0.69 16.82 16.24
C ALA A 3 2.02 16.11 16.60
N ASN A 4 2.17 14.82 16.25
CA ASN A 4 3.34 14.04 16.65
C ASN A 4 4.50 14.10 15.66
N ARG A 5 4.24 14.56 14.42
CA ARG A 5 5.22 14.71 13.33
C ARG A 5 6.10 13.49 13.09
N ARG A 6 5.58 12.29 13.37
CA ARG A 6 6.29 11.04 13.06
C ARG A 6 6.31 10.84 11.54
N ALA A 7 7.46 10.44 11.04
CA ALA A 7 7.65 10.00 9.66
C ALA A 7 7.87 8.48 9.63
N LEU A 8 7.50 7.86 8.51
CA LEU A 8 7.72 6.44 8.25
C LEU A 8 8.63 6.31 7.02
N TYR A 9 9.74 5.60 7.16
CA TYR A 9 10.59 5.21 6.04
C TYR A 9 10.23 3.81 5.58
N ILE A 10 10.01 3.65 4.27
CA ILE A 10 9.65 2.38 3.64
C ILE A 10 10.75 2.10 2.60
N PRO A 11 11.59 1.08 2.81
CA PRO A 11 12.62 0.71 1.85
C PRO A 11 12.02 0.17 0.53
N PRO A 12 12.80 0.15 -0.57
CA PRO A 12 12.44 -0.59 -1.77
C PRO A 12 12.12 -2.07 -1.47
N GLY A 13 11.19 -2.64 -2.23
CA GLY A 13 10.74 -4.03 -2.04
C GLY A 13 9.59 -4.21 -1.04
N PHE A 14 9.13 -3.13 -0.38
CA PHE A 14 7.97 -3.17 0.51
C PHE A 14 6.74 -2.51 -0.13
N ALA A 15 5.64 -3.26 -0.19
CA ALA A 15 4.33 -2.69 -0.47
C ALA A 15 3.84 -1.88 0.75
N HIS A 16 3.14 -0.77 0.49
CA HIS A 16 2.59 0.07 1.54
C HIS A 16 1.21 0.62 1.15
N GLY A 17 0.39 0.86 2.16
CA GLY A 17 -0.94 1.47 2.05
C GLY A 17 -1.36 2.04 3.40
N PHE A 18 -2.31 2.96 3.40
CA PHE A 18 -2.79 3.61 4.62
C PHE A 18 -4.30 3.86 4.54
N GLN A 19 -4.94 3.91 5.71
CA GLN A 19 -6.32 4.36 5.87
C GLN A 19 -6.33 5.68 6.62
N THR A 20 -6.94 6.71 6.02
CA THR A 20 -7.20 7.96 6.71
C THR A 20 -8.35 7.75 7.71
N LEU A 21 -8.18 8.21 8.95
CA LEU A 21 -9.16 8.00 10.03
C LEU A 21 -9.98 9.27 10.33
N GLU A 22 -9.52 10.41 9.83
CA GLU A 22 -10.14 11.71 10.01
C GLU A 22 -10.34 12.37 8.63
N PRO A 23 -11.41 13.16 8.45
CA PRO A 23 -11.58 14.00 7.26
C PRO A 23 -10.38 14.93 7.05
N ASP A 24 -10.17 15.35 5.80
CA ASP A 24 -9.14 16.34 5.44
C ASP A 24 -7.71 15.95 5.87
N THR A 25 -7.43 14.64 5.97
CA THR A 25 -6.09 14.13 6.27
C THR A 25 -5.16 14.40 5.08
N GLU A 26 -4.03 15.05 5.35
CA GLU A 26 -2.94 15.24 4.39
C GLU A 26 -1.84 14.17 4.55
N VAL A 27 -1.35 13.65 3.43
CA VAL A 27 -0.22 12.73 3.39
C VAL A 27 0.89 13.31 2.52
N TRP A 28 2.06 13.47 3.11
CA TRP A 28 3.27 13.93 2.46
C TRP A 28 4.21 12.75 2.25
N TYR A 29 4.62 12.52 1.00
CA TYR A 29 5.54 11.43 0.65
C TYR A 29 6.71 11.96 -0.18
N GLN A 30 7.89 11.41 0.10
CA GLN A 30 9.10 11.64 -0.68
C GLN A 30 9.52 10.31 -1.27
N MET A 31 9.86 10.31 -2.55
CA MET A 31 10.27 9.11 -3.29
C MET A 31 11.74 9.22 -3.67
N THR A 32 12.44 8.08 -3.64
CA THR A 32 13.84 7.98 -4.10
C THR A 32 13.95 8.06 -5.61
N ASP A 33 12.92 7.58 -6.32
CA ASP A 33 12.89 7.45 -7.77
C ASP A 33 11.76 8.27 -8.39
N PHE A 34 11.92 8.60 -9.66
CA PHE A 34 10.89 9.30 -10.43
C PHE A 34 9.73 8.37 -10.76
N TYR A 35 8.53 8.95 -10.76
CA TYR A 35 7.33 8.25 -11.21
C TYR A 35 7.47 7.79 -12.67
N GLN A 36 7.25 6.50 -12.88
CA GLN A 36 7.19 5.89 -14.20
C GLN A 36 5.81 5.27 -14.40
N PRO A 37 4.99 5.81 -15.32
CA PRO A 37 3.69 5.21 -15.63
C PRO A 37 3.85 3.78 -16.16
N GLY A 38 2.95 2.87 -15.74
CA GLY A 38 2.88 1.51 -16.28
C GLY A 38 3.80 0.48 -15.61
N VAL A 39 4.76 0.89 -14.79
CA VAL A 39 5.60 -0.04 -14.00
C VAL A 39 5.11 -0.21 -12.55
N THR A 40 3.96 0.34 -12.22
CA THR A 40 3.37 0.23 -10.88
C THR A 40 2.59 -1.08 -10.74
N GLY A 41 3.03 -1.95 -9.84
CA GLY A 41 2.23 -3.06 -9.32
C GLY A 41 1.45 -2.65 -8.07
N GLY A 42 0.59 -3.54 -7.58
CA GLY A 42 -0.11 -3.36 -6.32
C GLY A 42 -0.66 -4.66 -5.79
N LEU A 43 -1.16 -4.61 -4.56
CA LEU A 43 -1.74 -5.74 -3.84
C LEU A 43 -3.13 -5.33 -3.38
N ARG A 44 -4.06 -6.29 -3.34
CA ARG A 44 -5.43 -6.00 -2.88
C ARG A 44 -5.41 -5.66 -1.39
N TRP A 45 -5.98 -4.52 -1.04
CA TRP A 45 -5.89 -3.94 0.32
C TRP A 45 -6.48 -4.85 1.42
N ASN A 46 -7.51 -5.64 1.09
CA ASN A 46 -8.21 -6.59 1.97
C ASN A 46 -7.98 -8.05 1.56
N ASP A 47 -6.83 -8.35 0.99
CA ASP A 47 -6.42 -9.73 0.75
C ASP A 47 -6.31 -10.49 2.10
N PRO A 48 -7.06 -11.59 2.28
CA PRO A 48 -7.03 -12.39 3.50
C PRO A 48 -5.65 -12.99 3.78
N ALA A 49 -4.79 -13.15 2.76
CA ALA A 49 -3.44 -13.67 2.92
C ALA A 49 -2.57 -12.77 3.82
N PHE A 50 -2.82 -11.46 3.85
CA PHE A 50 -2.09 -10.52 4.71
C PHE A 50 -2.68 -10.39 6.11
N GLY A 51 -3.98 -10.68 6.28
CA GLY A 51 -4.66 -10.62 7.57
C GLY A 51 -4.72 -9.22 8.21
N ILE A 52 -4.60 -8.15 7.42
CA ILE A 52 -4.59 -6.77 7.92
C ILE A 52 -5.96 -6.42 8.51
N GLN A 53 -5.97 -6.04 9.79
CA GLN A 53 -7.16 -5.54 10.47
C GLN A 53 -7.24 -4.03 10.30
N TRP A 54 -8.01 -3.59 9.30
CA TRP A 54 -8.26 -2.16 9.09
C TRP A 54 -9.22 -1.63 10.17
N PRO A 55 -8.90 -0.50 10.83
CA PRO A 55 -9.67 -0.02 11.98
C PRO A 55 -11.08 0.45 11.64
N LEU A 56 -11.35 0.83 10.38
CA LEU A 56 -12.65 1.26 9.90
C LEU A 56 -12.97 0.60 8.55
N GLU A 57 -14.23 0.58 8.15
CA GLU A 57 -14.61 0.27 6.77
C GLU A 57 -14.19 1.41 5.84
N PRO A 58 -13.59 1.12 4.68
CA PRO A 58 -13.17 2.16 3.76
C PRO A 58 -14.38 2.82 3.08
N THR A 59 -14.43 4.14 3.11
CA THR A 59 -15.50 4.93 2.47
C THR A 59 -15.19 5.27 1.01
N ALA A 60 -13.92 5.21 0.61
CA ALA A 60 -13.47 5.42 -0.74
C ALA A 60 -12.23 4.56 -1.01
N ILE A 61 -12.25 3.79 -2.11
CA ILE A 61 -11.12 3.03 -2.62
C ILE A 61 -11.07 3.23 -4.14
N ASN A 62 -9.87 3.43 -4.69
CA ASN A 62 -9.69 3.46 -6.13
C ASN A 62 -10.01 2.08 -6.72
N GLN A 63 -10.73 2.05 -7.85
CA GLN A 63 -11.05 0.82 -8.57
C GLN A 63 -9.83 -0.11 -8.74
N ARG A 64 -8.67 0.43 -9.12
CA ARG A 64 -7.45 -0.38 -9.30
C ARG A 64 -7.09 -1.15 -8.03
N ASP A 65 -7.10 -0.49 -6.89
CA ASP A 65 -6.70 -1.06 -5.60
C ASP A 65 -7.75 -2.05 -5.06
N ALA A 66 -9.01 -1.92 -5.48
CA ALA A 66 -10.08 -2.87 -5.20
C ALA A 66 -10.04 -4.12 -6.09
N THR A 67 -9.35 -4.08 -7.23
CA THR A 67 -9.42 -5.12 -8.28
C THR A 67 -8.18 -6.00 -8.41
N TYR A 68 -7.11 -5.76 -7.66
CA TYR A 68 -5.97 -6.69 -7.66
C TYR A 68 -6.40 -8.09 -7.24
N PRO A 69 -5.83 -9.16 -7.82
CA PRO A 69 -6.15 -10.51 -7.42
C PRO A 69 -5.62 -10.80 -6.01
N ASP A 70 -6.16 -11.85 -5.41
CA ASP A 70 -5.62 -12.42 -4.18
C ASP A 70 -4.26 -13.02 -4.49
N VAL A 71 -3.34 -12.80 -3.57
CA VAL A 71 -2.00 -13.34 -3.66
C VAL A 71 -2.06 -14.84 -3.43
N ASP A 72 -1.62 -15.58 -4.44
CA ASP A 72 -1.20 -16.95 -4.23
C ASP A 72 0.15 -16.93 -3.48
N ARG A 73 0.17 -17.55 -2.30
CA ARG A 73 1.39 -17.65 -1.49
C ARG A 73 2.52 -18.39 -2.23
N GLY A 74 2.22 -19.21 -3.23
CA GLY A 74 3.22 -19.83 -4.11
C GLY A 74 3.89 -18.85 -5.09
N GLU A 75 3.22 -17.75 -5.46
CA GLU A 75 3.73 -16.77 -6.43
C GLU A 75 4.54 -15.63 -5.78
N LEU A 76 4.42 -15.43 -4.46
CA LEU A 76 5.20 -14.42 -3.72
C LEU A 76 6.72 -14.64 -3.80
N GLU A 77 7.17 -15.86 -4.05
CA GLU A 77 8.60 -16.14 -4.26
C GLU A 77 9.14 -15.52 -5.55
N CYS A 78 8.28 -15.28 -6.55
CA CYS A 78 8.65 -14.60 -7.80
C CYS A 78 9.07 -13.13 -7.56
N PHE A 79 8.43 -12.44 -6.61
CA PHE A 79 8.80 -11.06 -6.25
C PHE A 79 10.12 -10.94 -5.48
N ARG A 80 10.63 -12.05 -4.93
CA ARG A 80 11.92 -12.06 -4.20
C ARG A 80 13.14 -12.25 -5.10
N GLY A 81 12.94 -12.63 -6.37
CA GLY A 81 14.03 -12.94 -7.31
C GLY A 81 14.55 -11.75 -8.14
N LEU A 82 14.08 -10.54 -7.86
CA LEU A 82 14.51 -9.30 -8.54
C LEU A 82 15.49 -8.55 -7.63
N GLU A 83 16.72 -9.07 -7.51
CA GLU A 83 17.91 -8.30 -7.13
C GLU A 83 18.65 -7.82 -8.38
#